data_AF-A0A934WSN7-F1
#
_entry.id   AF-A0A934WSN7-F1
#
_cell.length_a   1.000
_cell.length_b   1.000
_cell.length_c   1.000
_cell.angle_alpha   90.00
_cell.angle_beta   90.00
_cell.angle_gamma   90.00
#
_symmetry.space_group_name_H-M   'P 1'
#
loop_
_entity.id
_entity.type
_entity.pdbx_description
1 polymer ?
#
loop_
_entity_poly.entity_id
_entity_poly.type
_entity_poly.pdbx_seq_one_letter_code
_entity_poly.pdbx_strand_id
1 'polypeptide(L)'
;MNSLLFGLAYGLSVTLVTELSVAALLRVRGWDLVLIGLVNCLTNPVVNLIYAWSLLNFSQNSAVPYLVLAALEIAVVFGEAWAFRVTLKYRRIRPLLLSLILNGVSFSVGLILNILF
;
A
#
# COMPACT_ATOMS: atom_id res chain seq x y z
N MET A 1 -9.55 -4.72 20.19
CA MET A 1 -9.90 -5.45 18.95
C MET A 1 -10.65 -4.56 17.96
N ASN A 2 -11.78 -3.94 18.36
CA ASN A 2 -12.58 -3.10 17.47
C ASN A 2 -11.82 -1.89 16.89
N SER A 3 -10.91 -1.28 17.66
CA SER A 3 -10.09 -0.15 17.20
C SER A 3 -9.05 -0.54 16.14
N LEU A 4 -8.44 -1.72 16.27
CA LEU A 4 -7.42 -2.21 15.32
C LEU A 4 -8.07 -2.60 13.99
N LEU A 5 -9.18 -3.34 14.03
CA LEU A 5 -9.93 -3.70 12.82
C LEU A 5 -10.43 -2.46 12.08
N PHE A 6 -10.93 -1.46 12.82
CA PHE A 6 -11.32 -0.19 12.24
C PHE A 6 -10.14 0.54 11.60
N GLY A 7 -8.98 0.60 12.27
CA GLY A 7 -7.77 1.20 11.72
C GLY A 7 -7.28 0.50 10.44
N LEU A 8 -7.30 -0.83 10.41
CA LEU A 8 -6.93 -1.61 9.21
C LEU A 8 -7.90 -1.38 8.05
N ALA A 9 -9.21 -1.36 8.32
CA ALA A 9 -10.23 -1.10 7.31
C ALA A 9 -10.15 0.34 6.77
N TYR A 10 -9.92 1.31 7.66
CA TYR A 10 -9.72 2.71 7.30
C TYR A 10 -8.48 2.87 6.42
N GLY A 11 -7.33 2.33 6.84
CA GLY A 11 -6.09 2.38 6.08
C GLY A 11 -6.25 1.76 4.69
N LEU A 12 -6.82 0.55 4.59
CA LEU A 12 -7.09 -0.09 3.30
C LEU A 12 -8.03 0.75 2.41
N SER A 13 -9.07 1.36 2.99
CA SER A 13 -10.00 2.19 2.23
C SER A 13 -9.31 3.41 1.64
N VAL A 14 -8.46 4.08 2.43
CA VAL A 14 -7.64 5.21 1.97
C VAL A 14 -6.71 4.77 0.85
N THR A 15 -6.02 3.63 1.00
CA THR A 15 -5.15 3.11 -0.06
C THR A 15 -5.91 2.81 -1.34
N LEU A 16 -7.02 2.07 -1.26
CA LEU A 16 -7.81 1.72 -2.45
C LEU A 16 -8.33 2.95 -3.18
N VAL A 17 -8.88 3.93 -2.46
CA VAL A 17 -9.36 5.18 -3.07
C VAL A 17 -8.20 5.91 -3.75
N THR A 18 -7.06 6.02 -3.08
CA THR A 18 -5.90 6.76 -3.60
C THR A 18 -5.30 6.07 -4.83
N GLU A 19 -4.97 4.79 -4.71
CA GLU A 19 -4.26 4.07 -5.77
C GLU A 19 -5.13 3.81 -7.00
N LEU A 20 -6.40 3.46 -6.82
CA LEU A 20 -7.29 3.27 -7.96
C LEU A 20 -7.55 4.59 -8.70
N SER A 21 -7.61 5.72 -7.98
CA SER A 21 -7.71 7.04 -8.58
C SER A 21 -6.46 7.37 -9.39
N VAL A 22 -5.27 7.16 -8.82
CA VAL A 22 -3.99 7.38 -9.52
C VAL A 22 -3.85 6.45 -10.72
N ALA A 23 -4.16 5.17 -10.58
CA ALA A 23 -4.14 4.19 -11.67
C ALA A 23 -5.09 4.61 -12.81
N ALA A 24 -6.29 5.09 -12.48
CA ALA A 24 -7.24 5.60 -13.46
C ALA A 24 -6.71 6.87 -14.18
N LEU A 25 -6.04 7.78 -13.47
CA LEU A 25 -5.36 8.95 -14.05
C LEU A 25 -4.23 8.54 -15.00
N LEU A 26 -3.49 7.47 -14.66
CA LEU A 26 -2.50 6.83 -15.53
C LEU A 26 -3.14 6.04 -16.68
N ARG A 27 -4.47 6.11 -16.84
CA ARG A 27 -5.25 5.46 -17.89
C ARG A 27 -5.27 3.93 -17.81
N VAL A 28 -5.07 3.35 -16.62
CA VAL A 28 -5.44 1.96 -16.34
C VAL A 28 -6.97 1.86 -16.32
N ARG A 29 -7.54 0.81 -16.92
CA ARG A 29 -8.98 0.68 -17.13
C ARG A 29 -9.46 -0.76 -16.99
N GLY A 30 -10.76 -0.93 -16.74
CA GLY A 30 -11.44 -2.21 -16.76
C GLY A 30 -10.89 -3.16 -15.69
N TRP A 31 -10.67 -4.42 -16.07
CA TRP A 31 -10.27 -5.48 -15.15
C TRP A 31 -8.90 -5.25 -14.48
N ASP A 32 -8.02 -4.48 -15.12
CA ASP A 32 -6.73 -4.14 -14.54
C ASP A 32 -6.86 -3.28 -13.27
N LEU A 33 -7.89 -2.41 -13.17
CA LEU A 33 -8.16 -1.67 -11.94
C LEU A 33 -8.62 -2.60 -10.81
N VAL A 34 -9.46 -3.59 -11.13
CA VAL A 34 -9.91 -4.58 -10.14
C VAL A 34 -8.73 -5.41 -9.64
N LEU A 35 -7.85 -5.83 -10.54
CA LEU A 35 -6.63 -6.57 -10.18
C LEU A 35 -5.70 -5.75 -9.29
N ILE A 36 -5.51 -4.45 -9.56
CA ILE A 36 -4.76 -3.55 -8.68
C ILE A 36 -5.41 -3.49 -7.28
N GLY A 37 -6.73 -3.35 -7.21
CA GLY A 37 -7.45 -3.34 -5.94
C GLY A 37 -7.31 -4.66 -5.16
N LEU A 38 -7.40 -5.80 -5.84
CA LEU A 38 -7.23 -7.11 -5.22
C LEU A 38 -5.81 -7.31 -4.68
N VAL A 39 -4.80 -6.90 -5.44
CA VAL A 39 -3.40 -6.94 -4.98
C VAL A 39 -3.24 -6.09 -3.72
N ASN A 40 -3.79 -4.87 -3.71
CA ASN A 40 -3.80 -4.00 -2.53
C ASN A 40 -4.48 -4.62 -1.31
N CYS A 41 -5.61 -5.31 -1.50
CA CYS A 41 -6.29 -6.04 -0.44
C CYS A 41 -5.45 -7.18 0.16
N LEU A 42 -4.46 -7.70 -0.57
CA LEU A 42 -3.54 -8.73 -0.08
C LEU A 42 -2.30 -8.14 0.58
N THR A 43 -1.79 -7.02 0.08
CA THR A 43 -0.51 -6.44 0.53
C THR A 43 -0.68 -5.50 1.71
N ASN A 44 -1.58 -4.52 1.60
CA ASN A 44 -1.69 -3.43 2.57
C ASN A 44 -2.13 -3.87 3.97
N PRO A 45 -3.10 -4.78 4.15
CA PRO A 45 -3.46 -5.28 5.47
C PRO A 45 -2.30 -6.00 6.16
N VAL A 46 -1.45 -6.69 5.40
CA VAL A 46 -0.27 -7.38 5.93
C VAL A 46 0.77 -6.37 6.41
N VAL A 47 1.07 -5.33 5.62
CA VAL A 47 1.98 -4.25 6.04
C VAL A 47 1.49 -3.59 7.33
N ASN A 48 0.22 -3.17 7.35
CA ASN A 48 -0.35 -2.48 8.50
C ASN A 48 -0.39 -3.36 9.75
N LEU A 49 -0.64 -4.66 9.61
CA LEU A 49 -0.63 -5.59 10.73
C LEU A 49 0.77 -5.77 11.31
N ILE A 50 1.79 -5.98 10.46
CA ILE A 50 3.18 -6.15 10.91
C ILE A 50 3.71 -4.85 11.51
N TYR A 51 3.38 -3.70 10.94
CA TYR A 51 3.74 -2.40 11.49
C TYR A 51 3.05 -2.12 12.83
N ALA A 52 1.75 -2.40 12.95
CA ALA A 52 1.06 -2.28 14.23
C ALA A 52 1.68 -3.22 15.29
N TRP A 53 2.02 -4.45 14.90
CA TRP A 53 2.74 -5.38 15.77
C TRP A 53 4.11 -4.83 16.19
N SER A 54 4.89 -4.22 15.29
CA SER A 54 6.20 -3.67 15.64
C SER A 54 6.09 -2.50 16.61
N LEU A 55 5.10 -1.62 16.45
CA LEU A 55 4.81 -0.53 17.39
C LEU A 55 4.41 -1.01 18.80
N LEU A 56 3.79 -2.18 18.91
CA LEU A 56 3.39 -2.77 20.19
C LEU A 56 4.56 -3.46 20.92
N ASN A 57 5.53 -3.98 20.18
CA ASN A 57 6.62 -4.80 20.74
C ASN A 57 7.94 -4.02 20.91
N PHE A 58 8.09 -2.88 20.23
CA PHE A 58 9.27 -2.04 20.33
C PHE A 58 8.91 -0.65 20.85
N SER A 59 9.82 -0.03 21.59
CA SER A 59 9.65 1.35 22.06
C SER A 59 9.45 2.31 20.89
N GLN A 60 8.53 3.26 21.03
CA GLN A 60 8.29 4.30 20.01
C GLN A 60 9.51 5.22 19.81
N ASN A 61 10.41 5.29 20.79
CA ASN A 61 11.68 6.02 20.69
C ASN A 61 12.77 5.23 19.93
N SER A 62 12.48 3.99 19.54
CA SER A 62 13.39 3.16 18.75
C SER A 62 13.17 3.40 17.26
N ALA A 63 14.25 3.31 16.48
CA ALA A 63 14.17 3.34 15.01
C ALA A 63 13.56 2.05 14.42
N VAL A 64 13.41 0.99 15.22
CA VAL A 64 13.01 -0.35 14.75
C VAL A 64 11.66 -0.37 14.01
N PRO A 65 10.55 0.22 14.52
CA PRO A 65 9.27 0.20 13.79
C PRO A 65 9.36 0.85 12.41
N TYR A 66 10.12 1.93 12.28
CA TYR A 66 10.33 2.64 11.01
C TYR A 66 11.17 1.83 10.02
N LEU A 67 12.20 1.12 10.51
CA LEU A 67 12.99 0.20 9.68
C LEU A 67 12.15 -0.99 9.19
N VAL A 68 11.28 -1.52 10.06
CA VAL A 68 10.33 -2.58 9.69
C VAL A 68 9.38 -2.07 8.62
N LEU A 69 8.79 -0.89 8.80
CA LEU A 69 7.92 -0.27 7.81
C LEU A 69 8.63 -0.08 6.47
N ALA A 70 9.82 0.51 6.46
CA ALA A 70 10.60 0.70 5.24
C ALA A 70 10.91 -0.62 4.51
N ALA A 71 11.27 -1.68 5.26
CA ALA A 71 11.52 -2.99 4.68
C ALA A 71 10.23 -3.60 4.07
N LEU A 72 9.09 -3.42 4.74
CA LEU A 72 7.79 -3.88 4.24
C LEU A 72 7.37 -3.14 2.97
N GLU A 73 7.49 -1.80 2.94
CA GLU A 73 7.16 -0.98 1.77
C GLU A 73 7.99 -1.41 0.55
N ILE A 74 9.29 -1.63 0.73
CA ILE A 74 10.17 -2.14 -0.33
C ILE A 74 9.69 -3.52 -0.80
N ALA A 75 9.37 -4.43 0.13
CA ALA A 75 8.90 -5.76 -0.21
C ALA A 75 7.57 -5.74 -0.98
N VAL A 76 6.63 -4.87 -0.58
CA VAL A 76 5.36 -4.68 -1.27
C VAL A 76 5.58 -4.14 -2.67
N VAL A 77 6.41 -3.10 -2.84
CA VAL A 77 6.69 -2.56 -4.17
C VAL A 77 7.19 -3.65 -5.13
N PHE A 78 8.11 -4.50 -4.69
CA PHE A 78 8.59 -5.60 -5.53
C PHE A 78 7.54 -6.71 -5.72
N GLY A 79 6.79 -7.05 -4.68
CA GLY A 79 5.73 -8.07 -4.73
C GLY A 79 4.60 -7.68 -5.68
N GLU A 80 4.14 -6.44 -5.59
CA GLU A 80 3.12 -5.89 -6.48
C GLU A 80 3.63 -5.69 -7.90
N ALA A 81 4.87 -5.21 -8.08
CA ALA A 81 5.48 -5.14 -9.40
C ALA A 81 5.51 -6.50 -10.09
N TRP A 82 5.82 -7.56 -9.34
CA TRP A 82 5.78 -8.93 -9.85
C TRP A 82 4.33 -9.36 -10.16
N ALA A 83 3.39 -9.15 -9.25
CA ALA A 83 1.98 -9.46 -9.48
C ALA A 83 1.46 -8.75 -10.74
N PHE A 84 1.69 -7.44 -10.86
CA PHE A 84 1.27 -6.62 -11.99
C PHE A 84 1.87 -7.08 -13.31
N ARG A 85 3.13 -7.54 -13.29
CA ARG A 85 3.77 -8.10 -14.49
C ARG A 85 3.01 -9.32 -15.00
N VAL A 86 2.56 -10.20 -14.09
CA VAL A 86 1.90 -11.45 -14.42
C VAL A 86 0.42 -11.27 -14.72
N THR A 87 -0.28 -10.37 -14.01
CA THR A 87 -1.74 -10.28 -14.04
C THR A 87 -2.29 -9.18 -14.95
N LEU A 88 -1.64 -8.00 -15.02
CA LEU A 88 -2.21 -6.85 -15.74
C LEU A 88 -2.01 -6.96 -17.25
N LYS A 89 -3.01 -6.52 -18.02
CA LYS A 89 -2.89 -6.31 -19.47
C LYS A 89 -2.30 -4.96 -19.82
N TYR A 90 -2.35 -4.00 -18.90
CA TYR A 90 -1.77 -2.67 -19.04
C TYR A 90 -0.24 -2.73 -19.20
N ARG A 91 0.28 -2.11 -20.27
CA ARG A 91 1.72 -2.12 -20.63
C ARG A 91 2.33 -0.73 -20.87
N ARG A 92 1.58 0.37 -20.70
CA ARG A 92 2.12 1.72 -20.96
C ARG A 92 3.21 2.13 -19.97
N ILE A 93 3.12 1.65 -18.73
CA ILE A 93 4.13 1.88 -17.68
C ILE A 93 4.66 0.51 -17.26
N ARG A 94 5.97 0.43 -17.02
CA ARG A 94 6.59 -0.80 -16.53
C ARG A 94 6.00 -1.18 -15.16
N PRO A 95 5.73 -2.46 -14.87
CA PRO A 95 5.09 -2.88 -13.63
C PRO A 95 5.75 -2.35 -12.35
N LEU A 96 7.09 -2.32 -12.31
CA LEU A 96 7.84 -1.77 -11.18
C LEU A 96 7.60 -0.27 -10.98
N LEU A 97 7.61 0.50 -12.06
CA LEU A 97 7.35 1.94 -11.99
C LEU A 97 5.90 2.23 -11.62
N LEU A 98 4.96 1.42 -12.11
CA LEU A 98 3.56 1.53 -11.72
C LEU A 98 3.39 1.28 -10.21
N SER A 99 3.94 0.18 -9.69
CA SER A 99 3.87 -0.13 -8.26
C SER A 99 4.54 0.95 -7.40
N LEU A 100 5.73 1.44 -7.80
CA LEU A 100 6.40 2.55 -7.11
C LEU A 100 5.54 3.82 -7.05
N ILE A 101 4.87 4.19 -8.15
CA ILE A 101 4.01 5.37 -8.17
C ILE A 101 2.81 5.18 -7.25
N LEU A 102 2.13 4.02 -7.33
CA LEU A 102 0.93 3.77 -6.55
C LEU A 102 1.25 3.74 -5.04
N ASN A 103 2.21 2.92 -4.62
CA ASN A 103 2.63 2.82 -3.22
C ASN A 103 3.23 4.15 -2.73
N GLY A 104 4.03 4.83 -3.55
CA GLY A 104 4.61 6.12 -3.17
C GLY A 104 3.55 7.19 -2.91
N VAL A 105 2.50 7.24 -3.72
CA VAL A 105 1.40 8.19 -3.53
C VAL A 105 0.54 7.79 -2.33
N SER A 106 0.16 6.52 -2.18
CA SER A 106 -0.66 6.07 -1.04
C SER A 106 0.06 6.23 0.29
N PHE A 107 1.35 5.91 0.36
CA PHE A 107 2.20 6.17 1.52
C PHE A 107 2.27 7.67 1.85
N SER A 108 2.48 8.53 0.85
CA SER A 108 2.54 9.98 1.05
C SER A 108 1.21 10.53 1.58
N VAL A 109 0.08 10.06 1.05
CA VAL A 109 -1.26 10.41 1.55
C VAL A 109 -1.44 9.93 2.99
N GLY A 110 -1.03 8.70 3.30
CA GLY A 110 -1.06 8.17 4.66
C GLY A 110 -0.27 9.00 5.66
N LEU A 111 0.95 9.44 5.29
CA LEU A 111 1.75 10.34 6.11
C LEU A 111 1.06 11.68 6.35
N ILE A 112 0.49 12.30 5.31
CA ILE A 112 -0.21 13.57 5.45
C ILE A 112 -1.42 13.42 6.40
N LEU A 113 -2.20 12.36 6.26
CA LEU A 113 -3.34 12.10 7.14
C LEU A 113 -2.92 11.90 8.59
N ASN A 114 -1.81 11.20 8.83
CA ASN A 114 -1.29 10.98 10.18
C ASN A 114 -0.72 12.26 10.83
N ILE A 115 -0.29 13.23 10.03
CA ILE A 115 0.14 14.55 10.55
C ILE A 115 -1.06 15.44 10.88
N LEU A 116 -2.13 15.35 10.09
CA LEU A 116 -3.31 16.22 10.22
C LEU A 116 -4.32 15.76 11.28
N PHE A 117 -4.37 14.46 11.57
CA PHE A 117 -5.35 13.82 12.45
C PHE A 117 -4.67 12.85 13.42
#